data_AF-A0A257H394-F1
#
_entry.id   AF-A0A257H394-F1
#
_cell.length_a   1.000
_cell.length_b   1.000
_cell.length_c   1.000
_cell.angle_alpha   90.00
_cell.angle_beta   90.00
_cell.angle_gamma   90.00
#
_symmetry.space_group_name_H-M   'P 1'
#
loop_
_entity.id
_entity.type
_entity.pdbx_description
1 polymer ?
#
loop_
_entity_poly.entity_id
_entity_poly.type
_entity_poly.pdbx_seq_one_letter_code
_entity_poly.pdbx_strand_id
1 'polypeptide(L)'
;MFFLSSSHLKSTLVALFALTFSASVVVAQVAPPPLKLAIIEGLSGPNGNAGEAVYRNLAWAVERVNARGGVKLAAGAMGSPLLLERFDSKGQSDEALSALRSAIDGGARFILQGNSSANAAALIDAINKHNEREPAKRVMFLNYSAVDPTLTNEKCSFWHFRFDAHADMRMAALMEVLKEDKTLKNVYLIGQDYSFGQSVLREARRQLGVQRPDIQIVGDELHPMARVKDFLPYVAKIKASGAQAVVTGNWGNDLTLLVKAAKDVGFDGKFYTFYGNALGAPAALGDAGVGKVIAVADWLPNVQSAASETFYRSFRSRFPQAADDYVHMRMQLMVEALVQALEASARLSAGKHPEALDLATVATQLERVTVAMGGQSGSMRASDHQFQQALVVGLMDRQGTPGVKFDVEGSGYGFRVIKSLTAQAAEQPTSCRMLRPGVDAGRSAGI
;
A
#
# COMPACT_ATOMS: atom_id res chain seq x y z
N MET A 1 -98.62 1.11 -28.53
CA MET A 1 -99.33 0.27 -27.54
C MET A 1 -98.73 -1.11 -27.61
N PHE A 2 -97.98 -1.53 -26.59
CA PHE A 2 -98.06 -2.85 -25.94
C PHE A 2 -96.94 -2.93 -24.89
N PHE A 3 -97.36 -3.42 -23.73
CA PHE A 3 -96.68 -3.38 -22.44
C PHE A 3 -95.49 -4.35 -22.34
N LEU A 4 -94.58 -4.02 -21.42
CA LEU A 4 -93.46 -4.81 -20.92
C LEU A 4 -93.86 -6.25 -20.52
N SER A 5 -92.91 -7.19 -20.67
CA SER A 5 -92.82 -8.36 -19.80
C SER A 5 -91.40 -8.48 -19.25
N SER A 6 -91.34 -8.44 -17.92
CA SER A 6 -90.17 -8.48 -17.06
C SER A 6 -89.86 -9.91 -16.63
N SER A 7 -88.86 -10.54 -17.24
CA SER A 7 -88.12 -11.65 -16.63
C SER A 7 -86.88 -11.92 -17.48
N HIS A 8 -85.79 -12.37 -16.86
CA HIS A 8 -84.47 -12.61 -17.45
C HIS A 8 -83.52 -11.40 -17.47
N LEU A 9 -83.37 -10.74 -16.33
CA LEU A 9 -82.20 -9.90 -16.03
C LEU A 9 -81.54 -10.33 -14.71
N LYS A 10 -81.14 -11.60 -14.62
CA LYS A 10 -80.36 -12.14 -13.48
C LYS A 10 -79.40 -13.25 -13.92
N SER A 11 -78.53 -13.01 -14.90
CA SER A 11 -77.44 -13.98 -15.19
C SER A 11 -76.35 -13.52 -16.16
N THR A 12 -76.08 -12.22 -16.30
CA THR A 12 -74.99 -11.75 -17.18
C THR A 12 -74.36 -10.45 -16.66
N LEU A 13 -73.79 -10.51 -15.46
CA LEU A 13 -73.02 -9.39 -14.88
C LEU A 13 -71.97 -9.92 -13.89
N VAL A 14 -71.13 -10.87 -14.32
CA VAL A 14 -69.98 -11.35 -13.52
C VAL A 14 -68.69 -11.52 -14.34
N ALA A 15 -68.70 -11.34 -15.66
CA ALA A 15 -67.55 -11.69 -16.49
C ALA A 15 -66.71 -10.48 -16.98
N LEU A 16 -66.50 -9.43 -16.16
CA LEU A 16 -65.61 -8.33 -16.55
C LEU A 16 -64.95 -7.59 -15.37
N PHE A 17 -64.40 -8.32 -14.39
CA PHE A 17 -63.49 -7.74 -13.39
C PHE A 17 -62.49 -8.80 -12.90
N ALA A 18 -61.62 -9.26 -13.80
CA ALA A 18 -60.47 -10.09 -13.46
C ALA A 18 -59.21 -9.54 -14.14
N LEU A 19 -58.96 -8.23 -13.97
CA LEU A 19 -57.60 -7.73 -14.05
C LEU A 19 -56.90 -8.16 -12.76
N THR A 20 -56.20 -9.29 -12.85
CA THR A 20 -55.28 -9.80 -11.84
C THR A 20 -54.26 -8.71 -11.51
N PHE A 21 -54.49 -8.04 -10.38
CA PHE A 21 -53.51 -7.21 -9.70
C PHE A 21 -52.45 -8.16 -9.15
N SER A 22 -51.53 -8.61 -10.00
CA SER A 22 -50.30 -9.28 -9.58
C SER A 22 -49.47 -8.24 -8.84
N ALA A 23 -49.74 -8.07 -7.55
CA ALA A 23 -48.88 -7.33 -6.65
C ALA A 23 -47.54 -8.06 -6.62
N SER A 24 -46.60 -7.64 -7.46
CA SER A 24 -45.21 -8.01 -7.32
C SER A 24 -44.78 -7.52 -5.94
N VAL A 25 -44.69 -8.46 -5.00
CA VAL A 25 -44.09 -8.20 -3.69
C VAL A 25 -42.63 -7.86 -3.96
N VAL A 26 -42.33 -6.57 -4.07
CA VAL A 26 -40.96 -6.06 -4.05
C VAL A 26 -40.51 -6.25 -2.61
N VAL A 27 -39.90 -7.40 -2.32
CA VAL A 27 -39.20 -7.62 -1.06
C VAL A 27 -38.04 -6.62 -1.07
N ALA A 28 -38.16 -5.55 -0.27
CA ALA A 28 -37.09 -4.59 -0.08
C ALA A 28 -35.90 -5.35 0.53
N GLN A 29 -34.89 -5.60 -0.29
CA GLN A 29 -33.68 -6.28 0.14
C GLN A 29 -32.94 -5.32 1.08
N VAL A 30 -32.96 -5.60 2.38
CA VAL A 30 -32.27 -4.77 3.38
C VAL A 30 -30.80 -4.68 3.00
N ALA A 31 -30.28 -3.46 2.88
CA ALA A 31 -28.87 -3.26 2.57
C ALA A 31 -28.00 -3.94 3.64
N PRO A 32 -27.06 -4.81 3.25
CA PRO A 32 -26.21 -5.47 4.22
C PRO A 32 -25.34 -4.44 4.97
N PRO A 33 -24.98 -4.70 6.23
CA PRO A 33 -24.17 -3.77 7.01
C PRO A 33 -22.80 -3.55 6.35
N PRO A 34 -22.21 -2.36 6.52
CA PRO A 34 -20.91 -2.05 5.94
C PRO A 34 -19.78 -2.86 6.60
N LEU A 35 -18.80 -3.22 5.78
CA LEU A 35 -17.52 -3.73 6.25
C LEU A 35 -16.62 -2.56 6.64
N LYS A 36 -16.34 -2.44 7.95
CA LYS A 36 -15.58 -1.33 8.51
C LYS A 36 -14.07 -1.54 8.40
N LEU A 37 -13.42 -0.59 7.74
CA LEU A 37 -11.98 -0.46 7.56
C LEU A 37 -11.51 0.76 8.37
N ALA A 38 -10.59 0.59 9.31
CA ALA A 38 -10.05 1.67 10.11
C ALA A 38 -8.67 2.08 9.61
N ILE A 39 -8.52 3.29 9.08
CA ILE A 39 -7.20 3.88 8.83
C ILE A 39 -6.69 4.52 10.12
N ILE A 40 -5.55 4.05 10.62
CA ILE A 40 -4.87 4.60 11.79
C ILE A 40 -3.59 5.28 11.30
N GLU A 41 -3.61 6.60 11.17
CA GLU A 41 -2.48 7.36 10.62
C GLU A 41 -2.27 8.69 11.31
N GLY A 42 -1.14 9.35 11.04
CA GLY A 42 -0.97 10.75 11.42
C GLY A 42 -1.76 11.63 10.46
N LEU A 43 -2.97 12.03 10.85
CA LEU A 43 -3.87 12.86 10.03
C LEU A 43 -3.79 14.35 10.43
N SER A 44 -3.07 14.65 11.51
CA SER A 44 -2.76 16.01 11.93
C SER A 44 -1.27 16.17 12.26
N GLY A 45 -0.88 17.41 12.61
CA GLY A 45 0.51 17.74 12.92
C GLY A 45 1.42 17.73 11.69
N PRO A 46 2.76 17.68 11.90
CA PRO A 46 3.74 17.83 10.81
C PRO A 46 3.64 16.78 9.69
N ASN A 47 3.08 15.61 9.97
CA ASN A 47 2.93 14.51 9.02
C ASN A 47 1.52 14.40 8.41
N GLY A 48 0.60 15.32 8.75
CA GLY A 48 -0.81 15.25 8.35
C GLY A 48 -1.02 15.14 6.84
N ASN A 49 -0.22 15.85 6.02
CA ASN A 49 -0.32 15.78 4.57
C ASN A 49 -0.09 14.36 4.01
N ALA A 50 0.89 13.63 4.56
CA ALA A 50 1.14 12.24 4.16
C ALA A 50 -0.04 11.34 4.53
N GLY A 51 -0.63 11.55 5.71
CA GLY A 51 -1.85 10.86 6.13
C GLY A 51 -3.06 11.14 5.23
N GLU A 52 -3.28 12.39 4.83
CA GLU A 52 -4.34 12.76 3.88
C GLU A 52 -4.13 12.12 2.50
N ALA A 53 -2.89 12.08 2.01
CA ALA A 53 -2.58 11.46 0.73
C ALA A 53 -2.86 9.94 0.75
N VAL A 54 -2.53 9.25 1.84
CA VAL A 54 -2.95 7.85 2.06
C VAL A 54 -4.48 7.73 2.08
N TYR A 55 -5.15 8.54 2.88
CA TYR A 55 -6.61 8.48 3.02
C TYR A 55 -7.29 8.60 1.65
N ARG A 56 -6.84 9.55 0.82
CA ARG A 56 -7.34 9.73 -0.55
C ARG A 56 -7.19 8.49 -1.42
N ASN A 57 -6.04 7.83 -1.37
CA ASN A 57 -5.81 6.59 -2.12
C ASN A 57 -6.76 5.47 -1.68
N LEU A 58 -6.90 5.26 -0.36
CA LEU A 58 -7.77 4.24 0.20
C LEU A 58 -9.25 4.55 -0.03
N ALA A 59 -9.65 5.82 0.11
CA ALA A 59 -10.99 6.28 -0.20
C ALA A 59 -11.34 6.00 -1.66
N TRP A 60 -10.43 6.27 -2.60
CA TRP A 60 -10.65 5.95 -4.01
C TRP A 60 -10.75 4.44 -4.28
N ALA A 61 -9.93 3.63 -3.60
CA ALA A 61 -10.04 2.18 -3.69
C ALA A 61 -11.41 1.66 -3.20
N VAL A 62 -11.87 2.19 -2.06
CA VAL A 62 -13.19 1.89 -1.47
C VAL A 62 -14.34 2.36 -2.37
N GLU A 63 -14.26 3.57 -2.91
CA GLU A 63 -15.23 4.13 -3.87
C GLU A 63 -15.39 3.19 -5.08
N ARG A 64 -14.28 2.72 -5.65
CA ARG A 64 -14.30 1.79 -6.80
C ARG A 64 -14.92 0.44 -6.48
N VAL A 65 -14.76 -0.07 -5.26
CA VAL A 65 -15.41 -1.31 -4.80
C VAL A 65 -16.91 -1.09 -4.61
N ASN A 66 -17.29 0.00 -3.95
CA ASN A 66 -18.68 0.31 -3.66
C ASN A 66 -19.46 0.60 -4.96
N ALA A 67 -18.84 1.31 -5.92
CA ALA A 67 -19.44 1.63 -7.21
C ALA A 67 -19.79 0.39 -8.05
N ARG A 68 -19.10 -0.73 -7.85
CA ARG A 68 -19.41 -2.02 -8.51
C ARG A 68 -20.30 -2.95 -7.68
N GLY A 69 -20.94 -2.41 -6.64
CA GLY A 69 -21.94 -3.12 -5.83
C GLY A 69 -21.42 -3.69 -4.51
N GLY A 70 -20.22 -3.30 -4.06
CA GLY A 70 -19.66 -3.74 -2.77
C GLY A 70 -19.09 -5.17 -2.79
N VAL A 71 -18.94 -5.76 -1.60
CA VAL A 71 -18.36 -7.10 -1.38
C VAL A 71 -19.45 -8.17 -1.31
N LYS A 72 -19.37 -9.19 -2.16
CA LYS A 72 -20.40 -10.24 -2.21
C LYS A 72 -20.19 -11.30 -1.14
N LEU A 73 -20.89 -11.15 -0.01
CA LEU A 73 -20.82 -12.07 1.13
C LEU A 73 -21.88 -13.18 1.12
N ALA A 74 -22.88 -13.11 0.23
CA ALA A 74 -23.87 -14.17 0.06
C ALA A 74 -24.36 -14.24 -1.40
N ALA A 75 -24.65 -15.45 -1.87
CA ALA A 75 -25.19 -15.65 -3.22
C ALA A 75 -26.58 -15.02 -3.37
N GLY A 76 -26.79 -14.25 -4.43
CA GLY A 76 -28.06 -13.54 -4.68
C GLY A 76 -28.33 -12.35 -3.76
N ALA A 77 -27.40 -12.00 -2.85
CA ALA A 77 -27.49 -10.82 -2.01
C ALA A 77 -26.86 -9.59 -2.67
N MET A 78 -27.34 -8.39 -2.30
CA MET A 78 -26.58 -7.16 -2.53
C MET A 78 -25.23 -7.24 -1.80
N GLY A 79 -24.19 -6.61 -2.34
CA GLY A 79 -22.88 -6.62 -1.69
C GLY A 79 -22.80 -5.65 -0.51
N SER A 80 -22.01 -6.01 0.50
CA SER A 80 -21.69 -5.14 1.63
C SER A 80 -20.78 -4.00 1.18
N PRO A 81 -21.15 -2.73 1.42
CA PRO A 81 -20.26 -1.62 1.13
C PRO A 81 -19.05 -1.65 2.08
N LEU A 82 -17.90 -1.20 1.61
CA LEU A 82 -16.76 -0.88 2.45
C LEU A 82 -16.96 0.51 3.05
N LEU A 83 -16.73 0.66 4.36
CA LEU A 83 -16.74 1.94 5.07
C LEU A 83 -15.35 2.22 5.63
N LEU A 84 -14.71 3.29 5.16
CA LEU A 84 -13.39 3.72 5.62
C LEU A 84 -13.53 4.75 6.75
N GLU A 85 -13.19 4.36 7.97
CA GLU A 85 -13.23 5.19 9.18
C GLU A 85 -11.82 5.71 9.52
N ARG A 86 -11.73 6.98 9.91
CA ARG A 86 -10.48 7.70 10.09
C ARG A 86 -10.14 7.81 11.58
N PHE A 87 -8.93 7.41 11.95
CA PHE A 87 -8.41 7.53 13.32
C PHE A 87 -7.05 8.23 13.31
N ASP A 88 -6.99 9.41 13.93
CA ASP A 88 -5.77 10.21 13.99
C ASP A 88 -4.88 9.77 15.16
N SER A 89 -3.78 9.10 14.83
CA SER A 89 -2.71 8.73 15.77
C SER A 89 -1.71 9.86 16.03
N LYS A 90 -1.80 10.99 15.30
CA LYS A 90 -0.81 12.09 15.33
C LYS A 90 0.63 11.62 15.08
N GLY A 91 0.79 10.44 14.47
CA GLY A 91 2.08 9.78 14.24
C GLY A 91 2.72 9.15 15.48
N GLN A 92 2.02 9.04 16.61
CA GLN A 92 2.56 8.49 17.87
C GLN A 92 2.05 7.08 18.16
N SER A 93 2.91 6.21 18.70
CA SER A 93 2.57 4.81 18.98
C SER A 93 1.45 4.65 20.01
N ASP A 94 1.46 5.42 21.10
CA ASP A 94 0.44 5.32 22.15
C ASP A 94 -0.94 5.76 21.67
N GLU A 95 -0.99 6.82 20.86
CA GLU A 95 -2.20 7.30 20.20
C GLU A 95 -2.69 6.28 19.16
N ALA A 96 -1.79 5.63 18.40
CA ALA A 96 -2.15 4.55 17.48
C ALA A 96 -2.77 3.34 18.21
N LEU A 97 -2.27 2.99 19.40
CA LEU A 97 -2.84 1.92 20.22
C LEU A 97 -4.22 2.31 20.80
N SER A 98 -4.41 3.58 21.18
CA SER A 98 -5.71 4.10 21.62
C SER A 98 -6.73 4.10 20.46
N ALA A 99 -6.30 4.53 19.27
CA ALA A 99 -7.07 4.49 18.05
C ALA A 99 -7.48 3.06 17.67
N LEU A 100 -6.57 2.08 17.81
CA LEU A 100 -6.86 0.66 17.56
C LEU A 100 -8.01 0.16 18.45
N ARG A 101 -7.97 0.46 19.75
CA ARG A 101 -9.04 0.08 20.69
C ARG A 101 -10.37 0.71 20.27
N SER A 102 -10.37 2.01 19.99
CA SER A 102 -11.56 2.74 19.55
C SER A 102 -12.15 2.19 18.26
N ALA A 103 -11.30 1.81 17.30
CA ALA A 103 -11.70 1.19 16.04
C ALA A 103 -12.35 -0.18 16.26
N ILE A 104 -11.74 -1.02 17.10
CA ILE A 104 -12.28 -2.35 17.45
C ILE A 104 -13.63 -2.20 18.16
N ASP A 105 -13.74 -1.28 19.13
CA ASP A 105 -14.98 -1.00 19.85
C ASP A 105 -16.07 -0.47 18.91
N GLY A 106 -15.68 0.31 17.91
CA GLY A 106 -16.54 0.76 16.80
C GLY A 106 -16.92 -0.32 15.79
N GLY A 107 -16.41 -1.55 15.93
CA GLY A 107 -16.73 -2.70 15.09
C GLY A 107 -15.84 -2.88 13.86
N ALA A 108 -14.73 -2.14 13.74
CA ALA A 108 -13.77 -2.35 12.65
C ALA A 108 -13.12 -3.72 12.76
N ARG A 109 -13.06 -4.45 11.63
CA ARG A 109 -12.41 -5.77 11.54
C ARG A 109 -11.12 -5.74 10.72
N PHE A 110 -10.90 -4.67 9.96
CA PHE A 110 -9.72 -4.47 9.12
C PHE A 110 -9.05 -3.16 9.51
N ILE A 111 -7.80 -3.26 9.96
CA ILE A 111 -6.96 -2.13 10.37
C ILE A 111 -6.00 -1.84 9.22
N LEU A 112 -5.88 -0.57 8.82
CA LEU A 112 -5.04 -0.09 7.74
C LEU A 112 -4.05 0.93 8.30
N GLN A 113 -2.77 0.67 8.16
CA GLN A 113 -1.69 1.55 8.62
C GLN A 113 -0.43 1.27 7.80
N GLY A 114 0.44 2.26 7.62
CA GLY A 114 1.68 2.02 6.89
C GLY A 114 2.72 3.13 6.98
N ASN A 115 2.41 4.38 7.33
CA ASN A 115 3.43 5.45 7.23
C ASN A 115 4.52 5.37 8.32
N SER A 116 4.38 4.46 9.29
CA SER A 116 5.34 4.26 10.38
C SER A 116 5.52 2.77 10.70
N SER A 117 6.73 2.25 10.52
CA SER A 117 7.09 0.89 10.94
C SER A 117 7.07 0.70 12.45
N ALA A 118 7.33 1.75 13.22
CA ALA A 118 7.24 1.70 14.68
C ALA A 118 5.78 1.50 15.13
N ASN A 119 4.84 2.26 14.55
CA ASN A 119 3.42 2.08 14.82
C ASN A 119 2.94 0.71 14.33
N ALA A 120 3.38 0.27 13.15
CA ALA A 120 3.05 -1.07 12.64
C ALA A 120 3.48 -2.17 13.60
N ALA A 121 4.72 -2.12 14.12
CA ALA A 121 5.22 -3.09 15.08
C ALA A 121 4.39 -3.11 16.38
N ALA A 122 4.03 -1.94 16.91
CA ALA A 122 3.19 -1.83 18.10
C ALA A 122 1.77 -2.37 17.86
N LEU A 123 1.18 -2.08 16.69
CA LEU A 123 -0.13 -2.58 16.29
C LEU A 123 -0.14 -4.10 16.11
N ILE A 124 0.91 -4.71 15.52
CA ILE A 124 1.03 -6.17 15.42
C ILE A 124 1.00 -6.82 16.81
N ASP A 125 1.80 -6.32 17.75
CA ASP A 125 1.88 -6.86 19.11
C ASP A 125 0.52 -6.76 19.83
N ALA A 126 -0.19 -5.63 19.66
CA ALA A 126 -1.50 -5.41 20.24
C ALA A 126 -2.61 -6.28 19.61
N ILE A 127 -2.60 -6.40 18.28
CA ILE A 127 -3.57 -7.20 17.53
C ILE A 127 -3.40 -8.69 17.84
N ASN A 128 -2.17 -9.19 17.96
CA ASN A 128 -1.93 -10.57 18.37
C ASN A 128 -2.57 -10.88 19.73
N LYS A 129 -2.30 -10.04 20.74
CA LYS A 129 -2.88 -10.18 22.09
C LYS A 129 -4.40 -10.07 22.09
N HIS A 130 -4.95 -9.13 21.31
CA HIS A 130 -6.40 -8.96 21.16
C HIS A 130 -7.04 -10.21 20.52
N ASN A 131 -6.48 -10.71 19.43
CA ASN A 131 -7.03 -11.84 18.67
C ASN A 131 -6.96 -13.18 19.41
N GLU A 132 -5.99 -13.31 20.32
CA GLU A 132 -5.89 -14.42 21.27
C GLU A 132 -6.97 -14.32 22.35
N ARG A 133 -7.12 -13.15 22.97
CA ARG A 133 -8.08 -12.92 24.06
C ARG A 133 -9.54 -12.88 23.63
N GLU A 134 -9.82 -12.35 22.44
CA GLU A 134 -11.18 -12.07 21.94
C GLU A 134 -11.41 -12.73 20.57
N PRO A 135 -11.46 -14.08 20.46
CA PRO A 135 -11.60 -14.79 19.18
C PRO A 135 -12.79 -14.34 18.31
N ALA A 136 -13.91 -13.92 18.93
CA ALA A 136 -15.09 -13.44 18.22
C ALA A 136 -14.90 -12.05 17.58
N LYS A 137 -13.97 -11.24 18.10
CA LYS A 137 -13.68 -9.86 17.66
C LYS A 137 -12.32 -9.72 17.00
N ARG A 138 -11.75 -10.81 16.47
CA ARG A 138 -10.44 -10.79 15.79
C ARG A 138 -10.36 -9.73 14.71
N VAL A 139 -9.25 -9.01 14.62
CA VAL A 139 -9.00 -8.03 13.57
C VAL A 139 -7.79 -8.41 12.74
N MET A 140 -7.76 -7.93 11.51
CA MET A 140 -6.65 -8.13 10.58
C MET A 140 -6.01 -6.81 10.23
N PHE A 141 -4.68 -6.79 10.17
CA PHE A 141 -3.88 -5.63 9.84
C PHE A 141 -3.36 -5.72 8.41
N LEU A 142 -3.81 -4.79 7.57
CA LEU A 142 -3.36 -4.58 6.21
C LEU A 142 -2.34 -3.42 6.19
N ASN A 143 -1.07 -3.80 6.13
CA ASN A 143 0.06 -2.88 6.07
C ASN A 143 0.35 -2.49 4.62
N TYR A 144 0.14 -1.22 4.27
CA TYR A 144 0.36 -0.74 2.90
C TYR A 144 1.68 -0.01 2.66
N SER A 145 2.50 0.29 3.68
CA SER A 145 3.79 1.01 3.46
C SER A 145 4.80 1.00 4.61
N ALA A 146 4.56 0.25 5.69
CA ALA A 146 5.56 0.10 6.75
C ALA A 146 6.58 -0.96 6.29
N VAL A 147 7.78 -0.50 5.95
CA VAL A 147 8.78 -1.26 5.17
C VAL A 147 9.90 -1.90 5.98
N ASP A 148 9.82 -1.86 7.32
CA ASP A 148 10.84 -2.53 8.13
C ASP A 148 10.78 -4.05 7.89
N PRO A 149 11.90 -4.69 7.45
CA PRO A 149 11.93 -6.12 7.17
C PRO A 149 11.45 -6.98 8.34
N THR A 150 11.69 -6.56 9.59
CA THR A 150 11.29 -7.32 10.79
C THR A 150 9.79 -7.62 10.83
N LEU A 151 8.95 -6.79 10.21
CA LEU A 151 7.48 -6.97 10.21
C LEU A 151 7.01 -8.23 9.47
N THR A 152 7.83 -8.85 8.60
CA THR A 152 7.56 -10.17 7.99
C THR A 152 8.74 -11.13 8.22
N ASN A 153 9.47 -10.91 9.30
CA ASN A 153 10.56 -11.77 9.75
C ASN A 153 10.32 -12.08 11.23
N GLU A 154 11.08 -11.48 12.14
CA GLU A 154 11.02 -11.79 13.57
C GLU A 154 9.67 -11.43 14.21
N LYS A 155 8.98 -10.41 13.68
CA LYS A 155 7.65 -9.96 14.14
C LYS A 155 6.51 -10.37 13.20
N CYS A 156 6.72 -11.32 12.30
CA CYS A 156 5.65 -11.75 11.42
C CYS A 156 4.45 -12.28 12.22
N SER A 157 3.24 -12.04 11.72
CA SER A 157 1.99 -12.45 12.36
C SER A 157 1.01 -12.94 11.31
N PHE A 158 0.25 -13.99 11.66
CA PHE A 158 -0.86 -14.47 10.83
C PHE A 158 -1.94 -13.41 10.58
N TRP A 159 -2.03 -12.40 11.45
CA TRP A 159 -3.02 -11.34 11.35
C TRP A 159 -2.49 -10.09 10.63
N HIS A 160 -1.24 -10.10 10.16
CA HIS A 160 -0.58 -9.00 9.49
C HIS A 160 -0.26 -9.38 8.04
N PHE A 161 -0.58 -8.49 7.10
CA PHE A 161 -0.28 -8.66 5.68
C PHE A 161 0.35 -7.38 5.13
N ARG A 162 1.55 -7.48 4.53
CA ARG A 162 2.26 -6.32 3.98
C ARG A 162 2.16 -6.28 2.45
N PHE A 163 1.71 -5.14 1.92
CA PHE A 163 1.48 -4.91 0.49
C PHE A 163 2.53 -4.02 -0.19
N ASP A 164 3.48 -3.45 0.56
CA ASP A 164 4.64 -2.74 0.02
C ASP A 164 5.88 -3.65 0.03
N ALA A 165 6.86 -3.34 -0.79
CA ALA A 165 8.17 -3.96 -0.72
C ALA A 165 8.96 -3.42 0.47
N HIS A 166 9.51 -4.33 1.29
CA HIS A 166 10.35 -3.94 2.41
C HIS A 166 11.71 -3.40 1.96
N ALA A 167 12.45 -2.84 2.92
CA ALA A 167 13.70 -2.14 2.66
C ALA A 167 14.72 -2.99 1.85
N ASP A 168 14.87 -4.27 2.16
CA ASP A 168 15.87 -5.11 1.48
C ASP A 168 15.49 -5.42 0.02
N MET A 169 14.20 -5.60 -0.28
CA MET A 169 13.71 -5.74 -1.66
C MET A 169 14.01 -4.47 -2.47
N ARG A 170 13.76 -3.30 -1.86
CA ARG A 170 14.06 -2.00 -2.48
C ARG A 170 15.56 -1.81 -2.72
N MET A 171 16.40 -2.21 -1.75
CA MET A 171 17.84 -2.19 -1.92
C MET A 171 18.30 -3.10 -3.05
N ALA A 172 17.78 -4.34 -3.11
CA ALA A 172 18.10 -5.29 -4.16
C ALA A 172 17.76 -4.74 -5.55
N ALA A 173 16.60 -4.10 -5.71
CA ALA A 173 16.22 -3.44 -6.96
C ALA A 173 17.16 -2.30 -7.36
N LEU A 174 17.61 -1.46 -6.42
CA LEU A 174 18.61 -0.44 -6.70
C LEU A 174 19.97 -1.04 -7.07
N MET A 175 20.36 -2.14 -6.43
CA MET A 175 21.60 -2.86 -6.72
C MET A 175 21.59 -3.48 -8.12
N GLU A 176 20.43 -3.92 -8.64
CA GLU A 176 20.30 -4.37 -10.02
C GLU A 176 20.66 -3.29 -11.05
N VAL A 177 20.38 -2.02 -10.76
CA VAL A 177 20.81 -0.90 -11.63
C VAL A 177 22.28 -0.57 -11.39
N LEU A 178 22.70 -0.53 -10.12
CA LEU A 178 24.08 -0.19 -9.76
C LEU A 178 25.09 -1.18 -10.35
N LYS A 179 24.76 -2.48 -10.39
CA LYS A 179 25.65 -3.52 -10.92
C LYS A 179 25.82 -3.47 -12.45
N GLU A 180 24.89 -2.85 -13.16
CA GLU A 180 24.97 -2.66 -14.62
C GLU A 180 26.01 -1.61 -14.99
N ASP A 181 26.26 -0.64 -14.10
CA ASP A 181 27.32 0.33 -14.27
C ASP A 181 28.69 -0.26 -13.88
N LYS A 182 29.36 -0.87 -14.88
CA LYS A 182 30.69 -1.46 -14.72
C LYS A 182 31.81 -0.44 -14.48
N THR A 183 31.54 0.83 -14.76
CA THR A 183 32.50 1.93 -14.57
C THR A 183 32.51 2.44 -13.12
N LEU A 184 31.45 2.15 -12.37
CA LEU A 184 31.34 2.51 -10.96
C LEU A 184 32.34 1.71 -10.11
N LYS A 185 33.17 2.41 -9.33
CA LYS A 185 34.21 1.91 -8.44
C LYS A 185 34.15 2.49 -7.04
N ASN A 186 33.62 3.70 -6.87
CA ASN A 186 33.57 4.37 -5.57
C ASN A 186 32.13 4.76 -5.22
N VAL A 187 31.61 4.23 -4.10
CA VAL A 187 30.27 4.52 -3.60
C VAL A 187 30.35 5.14 -2.21
N TYR A 188 29.52 6.14 -1.96
CA TYR A 188 29.32 6.74 -0.65
C TYR A 188 27.98 6.30 -0.06
N LEU A 189 27.95 5.97 1.22
CA LEU A 189 26.76 5.62 1.97
C LEU A 189 26.41 6.73 2.94
N ILE A 190 25.19 7.26 2.88
CA ILE A 190 24.72 8.27 3.83
C ILE A 190 23.26 8.03 4.24
N GLY A 191 22.98 8.13 5.53
CA GLY A 191 21.65 7.85 6.10
C GLY A 191 21.28 8.73 7.28
N GLN A 192 19.98 8.80 7.57
CA GLN A 192 19.46 9.41 8.80
C GLN A 192 19.75 8.51 10.02
N ASP A 193 20.20 9.10 11.12
CA ASP A 193 20.60 8.38 12.33
C ASP A 193 19.39 7.90 13.16
N TYR A 194 18.75 6.84 12.66
CA TYR A 194 17.76 6.04 13.37
C TYR A 194 17.68 4.64 12.73
N SER A 195 16.84 3.78 13.29
CA SER A 195 16.75 2.34 12.93
C SER A 195 16.65 2.11 11.41
N PHE A 196 15.83 2.87 10.71
CA PHE A 196 15.65 2.70 9.26
C PHE A 196 16.91 3.07 8.47
N GLY A 197 17.51 4.25 8.72
CA GLY A 197 18.72 4.66 8.02
C GLY A 197 19.88 3.70 8.27
N GLN A 198 20.05 3.24 9.53
CA GLN A 198 21.03 2.21 9.88
C GLN A 198 20.77 0.89 9.14
N SER A 199 19.50 0.48 9.02
CA SER A 199 19.10 -0.74 8.30
C SER A 199 19.44 -0.65 6.81
N VAL A 200 19.10 0.48 6.17
CA VAL A 200 19.40 0.73 4.75
C VAL A 200 20.90 0.70 4.50
N LEU A 201 21.71 1.37 5.31
CA LEU A 201 23.17 1.38 5.09
C LEU A 201 23.80 0.01 5.35
N ARG A 202 23.34 -0.73 6.37
CA ARG A 202 23.79 -2.11 6.63
C ARG A 202 23.52 -3.00 5.42
N GLU A 203 22.32 -2.90 4.85
CA GLU A 203 21.95 -3.71 3.70
C GLU A 203 22.69 -3.29 2.42
N ALA A 204 22.91 -1.99 2.21
CA ALA A 204 23.74 -1.49 1.12
C ALA A 204 25.17 -2.06 1.19
N ARG A 205 25.82 -2.01 2.37
CA ARG A 205 27.15 -2.60 2.60
C ARG A 205 27.18 -4.08 2.24
N ARG A 206 26.22 -4.83 2.78
CA ARG A 206 26.14 -6.28 2.58
C ARG A 206 25.99 -6.63 1.10
N GLN A 207 25.05 -5.99 0.39
CA GLN A 207 24.80 -6.28 -1.01
C GLN A 207 25.94 -5.82 -1.93
N LEU A 208 26.54 -4.65 -1.67
CA LEU A 208 27.72 -4.20 -2.42
C LEU A 208 28.88 -5.20 -2.27
N GLY A 209 29.18 -5.64 -1.04
CA GLY A 209 30.25 -6.60 -0.79
C GLY A 209 30.05 -7.96 -1.49
N VAL A 210 28.80 -8.41 -1.65
CA VAL A 210 28.47 -9.67 -2.32
C VAL A 210 28.41 -9.51 -3.85
N GLN A 211 27.77 -8.46 -4.35
CA GLN A 211 27.42 -8.34 -5.77
C GLN A 211 28.45 -7.52 -6.58
N ARG A 212 29.17 -6.62 -5.93
CA ARG A 212 30.16 -5.71 -6.52
C ARG A 212 31.37 -5.56 -5.58
N PRO A 213 32.09 -6.65 -5.26
CA PRO A 213 33.30 -6.58 -4.40
C PRO A 213 34.42 -5.72 -5.00
N ASP A 214 34.31 -5.35 -6.29
CA ASP A 214 35.20 -4.42 -6.98
C ASP A 214 34.91 -2.93 -6.67
N ILE A 215 33.80 -2.62 -6.00
CA ILE A 215 33.45 -1.27 -5.54
C ILE A 215 34.00 -1.03 -4.13
N GLN A 216 34.68 0.10 -3.96
CA GLN A 216 35.09 0.63 -2.67
C GLN A 216 33.99 1.51 -2.09
N ILE A 217 33.66 1.27 -0.81
CA ILE A 217 32.84 2.20 -0.03
C ILE A 217 33.77 3.29 0.50
N VAL A 218 33.75 4.45 -0.14
CA VAL A 218 34.68 5.58 0.13
C VAL A 218 34.17 6.52 1.23
N GLY A 219 32.99 6.24 1.78
CA GLY A 219 32.48 6.83 2.99
C GLY A 219 31.15 6.21 3.42
N ASP A 220 30.90 6.28 4.71
CA ASP A 220 29.76 5.67 5.37
C ASP A 220 29.43 6.48 6.62
N GLU A 221 28.37 7.30 6.54
CA GLU A 221 28.04 8.20 7.63
C GLU A 221 26.54 8.31 7.89
N LEU A 222 26.22 8.55 9.16
CA LEU A 222 24.88 8.90 9.59
C LEU A 222 24.83 10.38 9.96
N HIS A 223 23.69 11.01 9.75
CA HIS A 223 23.45 12.38 10.19
C HIS A 223 22.17 12.48 11.04
N PRO A 224 22.06 13.50 11.92
CA PRO A 224 20.84 13.71 12.70
C PRO A 224 19.62 13.84 11.79
N MET A 225 18.61 13.01 12.04
CA MET A 225 17.36 12.99 11.28
C MET A 225 16.58 14.30 11.43
N ALA A 226 16.19 14.91 10.30
CA ALA A 226 15.35 16.11 10.19
C ALA A 226 15.86 17.37 10.92
N ARG A 227 17.13 17.38 11.35
CA ARG A 227 17.77 18.51 12.05
C ARG A 227 18.81 19.23 11.21
N VAL A 228 19.40 18.56 10.22
CA VAL A 228 20.41 19.15 9.33
C VAL A 228 19.74 20.13 8.37
N LYS A 229 20.17 21.40 8.40
CA LYS A 229 19.69 22.45 7.49
C LYS A 229 20.66 22.77 6.38
N ASP A 230 21.94 22.52 6.63
CA ASP A 230 23.02 22.68 5.66
C ASP A 230 23.73 21.34 5.44
N PHE A 231 23.62 20.82 4.22
CA PHE A 231 24.26 19.58 3.81
C PHE A 231 25.61 19.80 3.12
N LEU A 232 26.05 21.06 2.90
CA LEU A 232 27.34 21.36 2.26
C LEU A 232 28.53 20.63 2.91
N PRO A 233 28.65 20.53 4.25
CA PRO A 233 29.77 19.80 4.85
C PRO A 233 29.76 18.30 4.53
N TYR A 234 28.58 17.68 4.44
CA TYR A 234 28.41 16.29 4.05
C TYR A 234 28.78 16.11 2.57
N VAL A 235 28.29 16.97 1.68
CA VAL A 235 28.58 16.82 0.25
C VAL A 235 30.02 17.18 -0.11
N ALA A 236 30.66 18.10 0.61
CA ALA A 236 32.09 18.35 0.47
C ALA A 236 32.91 17.07 0.74
N LYS A 237 32.55 16.31 1.78
CA LYS A 237 33.16 15.00 2.08
C LYS A 237 32.87 13.97 0.99
N ILE A 238 31.61 13.89 0.52
CA ILE A 238 31.23 13.00 -0.60
C ILE A 238 32.09 13.29 -1.83
N LYS A 239 32.21 14.55 -2.24
CA LYS A 239 33.00 14.94 -3.41
C LYS A 239 34.50 14.68 -3.21
N ALA A 240 35.05 15.04 -2.05
CA ALA A 240 36.47 14.85 -1.73
C ALA A 240 36.87 13.37 -1.67
N SER A 241 35.94 12.47 -1.30
CA SER A 241 36.19 11.02 -1.28
C SER A 241 36.35 10.38 -2.67
N GLY A 242 36.05 11.12 -3.74
CA GLY A 242 36.04 10.58 -5.10
C GLY A 242 34.85 9.64 -5.38
N ALA A 243 33.77 9.76 -4.61
CA ALA A 243 32.54 9.01 -4.83
C ALA A 243 31.97 9.29 -6.23
N GLN A 244 31.50 8.25 -6.89
CA GLN A 244 30.82 8.32 -8.19
C GLN A 244 29.32 8.10 -8.07
N ALA A 245 28.88 7.55 -6.93
CA ALA A 245 27.49 7.40 -6.58
C ALA A 245 27.29 7.53 -5.07
N VAL A 246 26.07 7.91 -4.68
CA VAL A 246 25.61 7.96 -3.29
C VAL A 246 24.43 7.02 -3.14
N VAL A 247 24.46 6.10 -2.19
CA VAL A 247 23.31 5.26 -1.82
C VAL A 247 22.73 5.79 -0.52
N THR A 248 21.42 6.07 -0.50
CA THR A 248 20.78 6.67 0.67
C THR A 248 19.32 6.25 0.83
N GLY A 249 18.94 6.03 2.09
CA GLY A 249 17.54 5.87 2.51
C GLY A 249 16.87 7.19 2.89
N ASN A 250 17.57 8.32 2.81
CA ASN A 250 17.04 9.60 3.25
C ASN A 250 15.71 9.93 2.57
N TRP A 251 14.85 10.63 3.29
CA TRP A 251 13.56 11.12 2.80
C TRP A 251 13.26 12.52 3.31
N GLY A 252 12.22 13.13 2.75
CA GLY A 252 11.80 14.48 3.09
C GLY A 252 12.89 15.51 2.85
N ASN A 253 12.97 16.51 3.72
CA ASN A 253 13.88 17.64 3.57
C ASN A 253 15.35 17.20 3.52
N ASP A 254 15.76 16.21 4.31
CA ASP A 254 17.15 15.75 4.36
C ASP A 254 17.62 15.24 2.99
N LEU A 255 16.78 14.49 2.26
CA LEU A 255 17.10 14.06 0.90
C LEU A 255 17.19 15.25 -0.06
N THR A 256 16.20 16.14 -0.02
CA THR A 256 16.12 17.25 -0.98
C THR A 256 17.25 18.26 -0.79
N LEU A 257 17.64 18.54 0.46
CA LEU A 257 18.75 19.43 0.80
C LEU A 257 20.10 18.79 0.46
N LEU A 258 20.27 17.49 0.70
CA LEU A 258 21.47 16.74 0.30
C LEU A 258 21.71 16.84 -1.21
N VAL A 259 20.69 16.55 -2.04
CA VAL A 259 20.84 16.56 -3.50
C VAL A 259 21.05 17.99 -4.04
N LYS A 260 20.37 18.99 -3.47
CA LYS A 260 20.59 20.41 -3.84
C LYS A 260 22.02 20.85 -3.53
N ALA A 261 22.49 20.62 -2.31
CA ALA A 261 23.85 20.96 -1.91
C ALA A 261 24.88 20.26 -2.81
N ALA A 262 24.59 19.02 -3.25
CA ALA A 262 25.43 18.29 -4.20
C ALA A 262 25.53 18.94 -5.57
N LYS A 263 24.40 19.43 -6.09
CA LYS A 263 24.37 20.21 -7.33
C LYS A 263 25.20 21.49 -7.19
N ASP A 264 25.05 22.21 -6.08
CA ASP A 264 25.71 23.50 -5.86
C ASP A 264 27.23 23.39 -5.80
N VAL A 265 27.76 22.30 -5.25
CA VAL A 265 29.22 22.03 -5.23
C VAL A 265 29.71 21.30 -6.48
N GLY A 266 28.86 21.05 -7.47
CA GLY A 266 29.19 20.37 -8.72
C GLY A 266 29.61 18.91 -8.51
N PHE A 267 28.80 18.13 -7.78
CA PHE A 267 28.92 16.68 -7.72
C PHE A 267 28.21 16.05 -8.93
N ASP A 268 28.94 15.24 -9.69
CA ASP A 268 28.43 14.63 -10.92
C ASP A 268 27.88 13.21 -10.76
N GLY A 269 28.01 12.61 -9.58
CA GLY A 269 27.54 11.25 -9.33
C GLY A 269 26.01 11.14 -9.25
N LYS A 270 25.54 9.90 -9.29
CA LYS A 270 24.11 9.57 -9.16
C LYS A 270 23.74 9.27 -7.70
N PHE A 271 22.50 9.57 -7.34
CA PHE A 271 21.89 9.22 -6.06
C PHE A 271 20.97 8.01 -6.24
N TYR A 272 21.28 6.89 -5.60
CA TYR A 272 20.42 5.71 -5.52
C TYR A 272 19.59 5.83 -4.25
N THR A 273 18.31 6.14 -4.41
CA THR A 273 17.43 6.57 -3.32
C THR A 273 16.23 5.65 -3.16
N PHE A 274 15.73 5.52 -1.93
CA PHE A 274 14.45 4.86 -1.70
C PHE A 274 13.25 5.77 -1.96
N TYR A 275 13.44 7.09 -1.83
CA TYR A 275 12.37 8.06 -1.69
C TYR A 275 12.55 9.32 -2.53
N GLY A 276 13.39 9.29 -3.58
CA GLY A 276 13.49 10.40 -4.53
C GLY A 276 12.17 10.72 -5.24
N ASN A 277 11.28 9.74 -5.33
CA ASN A 277 9.93 9.84 -5.90
C ASN A 277 8.82 9.97 -4.82
N ALA A 278 9.17 10.21 -3.56
CA ALA A 278 8.18 10.40 -2.50
C ALA A 278 7.45 11.74 -2.60
N LEU A 279 6.33 11.87 -1.89
CA LEU A 279 5.48 13.07 -1.85
C LEU A 279 6.31 14.35 -1.67
N GLY A 280 6.16 15.29 -2.61
CA GLY A 280 6.83 16.59 -2.64
C GLY A 280 8.31 16.56 -3.03
N ALA A 281 8.96 15.39 -3.02
CA ALA A 281 10.40 15.30 -3.29
C ALA A 281 10.77 15.75 -4.71
N PRO A 282 10.05 15.38 -5.79
CA PRO A 282 10.43 15.77 -7.16
C PRO A 282 10.36 17.27 -7.39
N ALA A 283 9.30 17.93 -6.91
CA ALA A 283 9.19 19.39 -6.96
C ALA A 283 10.29 20.06 -6.13
N ALA A 284 10.56 19.55 -4.93
CA ALA A 284 11.60 20.08 -4.06
C ALA A 284 12.98 19.92 -4.68
N LEU A 285 13.31 18.76 -5.29
CA LEU A 285 14.59 18.50 -5.96
C LEU A 285 14.77 19.40 -7.19
N GLY A 286 13.72 19.52 -8.02
CA GLY A 286 13.76 20.25 -9.28
C GLY A 286 14.92 19.80 -10.17
N ASP A 287 15.59 20.77 -10.80
CA ASP A 287 16.74 20.55 -11.68
C ASP A 287 17.92 19.81 -11.03
N ALA A 288 18.04 19.83 -9.70
CA ALA A 288 19.11 19.10 -9.02
C ALA A 288 18.95 17.58 -9.15
N GLY A 289 17.72 17.10 -9.35
CA GLY A 289 17.46 15.67 -9.47
C GLY A 289 17.53 15.12 -10.90
N VAL A 290 17.34 15.97 -11.92
CA VAL A 290 17.27 15.56 -13.34
C VAL A 290 18.55 14.83 -13.76
N GLY A 291 18.40 13.57 -14.20
CA GLY A 291 19.51 12.72 -14.64
C GLY A 291 20.44 12.24 -13.52
N LYS A 292 20.20 12.60 -12.25
CA LYS A 292 21.03 12.25 -11.09
C LYS A 292 20.29 11.40 -10.05
N VAL A 293 19.00 11.61 -9.83
CA VAL A 293 18.22 10.90 -8.80
C VAL A 293 17.56 9.65 -9.36
N ILE A 294 18.00 8.50 -8.87
CA ILE A 294 17.41 7.19 -9.10
C ILE A 294 16.53 6.84 -7.91
N ALA A 295 15.31 6.37 -8.17
CA ALA A 295 14.36 5.95 -7.13
C ALA A 295 13.71 4.60 -7.45
N VAL A 296 13.45 3.80 -6.42
CA VAL A 296 12.76 2.50 -6.51
C VAL A 296 11.32 2.61 -6.01
N ALA A 297 10.39 1.93 -6.69
CA ALA A 297 8.99 1.86 -6.30
C ALA A 297 8.35 0.52 -6.71
N ASP A 298 7.21 0.19 -6.10
CA ASP A 298 6.31 -0.86 -6.60
C ASP A 298 5.74 -0.50 -7.98
N TRP A 299 5.53 0.79 -8.23
CA TRP A 299 5.02 1.29 -9.50
C TRP A 299 5.37 2.77 -9.69
N LEU A 300 5.51 3.21 -10.94
CA LEU A 300 5.71 4.62 -11.31
C LEU A 300 4.70 5.02 -12.40
N PRO A 301 4.23 6.30 -12.44
CA PRO A 301 3.31 6.78 -13.46
C PRO A 301 3.73 6.52 -14.91
N ASN A 302 5.04 6.52 -15.17
CA ASN A 302 5.60 6.28 -16.50
C ASN A 302 6.02 4.83 -16.77
N VAL A 303 5.48 3.85 -16.02
CA VAL A 303 5.53 2.45 -16.45
C VAL A 303 4.85 2.34 -17.82
N GLN A 304 5.61 1.86 -18.82
CA GLN A 304 5.24 1.92 -20.24
C GLN A 304 4.22 0.84 -20.62
N SER A 305 2.98 0.98 -20.12
CA SER A 305 1.86 0.15 -20.55
C SER A 305 0.57 0.97 -20.64
N ALA A 306 -0.29 0.61 -21.60
CA ALA A 306 -1.58 1.29 -21.79
C ALA A 306 -2.49 1.17 -20.56
N ALA A 307 -2.42 0.04 -19.84
CA ALA A 307 -3.19 -0.18 -18.61
C ALA A 307 -2.71 0.71 -17.46
N SER A 308 -1.39 0.88 -17.31
CA SER A 308 -0.78 1.76 -16.32
C SER A 308 -1.13 3.23 -16.59
N GLU A 309 -1.05 3.63 -17.86
CA GLU A 309 -1.44 4.98 -18.28
C GLU A 309 -2.94 5.24 -18.01
N THR A 310 -3.81 4.30 -18.36
CA THR A 310 -5.26 4.42 -18.14
C THR A 310 -5.57 4.57 -16.64
N PHE A 311 -4.93 3.74 -15.81
CA PHE A 311 -5.04 3.82 -14.36
C PHE A 311 -4.64 5.21 -13.84
N TYR A 312 -3.48 5.71 -14.26
CA TYR A 312 -2.99 6.99 -13.77
C TYR A 312 -3.86 8.17 -14.21
N ARG A 313 -4.33 8.16 -15.46
CA ARG A 313 -5.28 9.17 -15.96
C ARG A 313 -6.60 9.14 -15.19
N SER A 314 -7.08 7.96 -14.82
CA SER A 314 -8.31 7.83 -14.02
C SER A 314 -8.15 8.46 -12.63
N PHE A 315 -6.97 8.33 -12.02
CA PHE A 315 -6.66 8.98 -10.75
C PHE A 315 -6.65 10.52 -10.89
N ARG A 316 -5.92 11.06 -11.87
CA ARG A 316 -5.89 12.51 -12.14
C ARG A 316 -7.25 13.08 -12.53
N SER A 317 -8.11 12.29 -13.18
CA SER A 317 -9.49 12.72 -13.45
C SER A 317 -10.34 12.78 -12.19
N ARG A 318 -10.13 11.87 -11.23
CA ARG A 318 -10.83 11.86 -9.95
C ARG A 318 -10.31 12.95 -9.00
N PHE A 319 -9.02 13.26 -9.08
CA PHE A 319 -8.32 14.25 -8.26
C PHE A 319 -7.52 15.21 -9.16
N PRO A 320 -8.16 16.26 -9.71
CA PRO A 320 -7.54 17.14 -10.70
C PRO A 320 -6.53 18.13 -10.13
N GLN A 321 -6.49 18.32 -8.81
CA GLN A 321 -5.53 19.24 -8.19
C GLN A 321 -4.14 18.59 -8.16
N ALA A 322 -3.11 19.34 -8.59
CA ALA A 322 -1.73 18.86 -8.61
C ALA A 322 -1.25 18.39 -7.22
N ALA A 323 -1.63 19.08 -6.14
CA ALA A 323 -1.26 18.70 -4.78
C ALA A 323 -1.86 17.34 -4.34
N ASP A 324 -2.86 16.83 -5.06
CA ASP A 324 -3.49 15.54 -4.77
C ASP A 324 -2.85 14.39 -5.57
N ASP A 325 -1.94 14.70 -6.50
CA ASP A 325 -1.32 13.75 -7.44
C ASP A 325 -0.21 12.91 -6.81
N TYR A 326 -0.62 12.04 -5.88
CA TYR A 326 0.27 11.09 -5.20
C TYR A 326 -0.41 9.73 -5.08
N VAL A 327 -0.46 8.99 -6.18
CA VAL A 327 -1.15 7.69 -6.24
C VAL A 327 -0.25 6.53 -5.83
N HIS A 328 -0.84 5.55 -5.16
CA HIS A 328 -0.20 4.31 -4.77
C HIS A 328 -1.01 3.10 -5.27
N MET A 329 -0.48 2.43 -6.29
CA MET A 329 -1.16 1.29 -6.90
C MET A 329 -1.28 0.11 -5.93
N ARG A 330 -0.27 -0.13 -5.07
CA ARG A 330 -0.33 -1.15 -4.00
C ARG A 330 -1.56 -1.05 -3.10
N MET A 331 -2.06 0.17 -2.80
CA MET A 331 -3.28 0.34 -1.98
C MET A 331 -4.54 -0.12 -2.72
N GLN A 332 -4.57 0.06 -4.04
CA GLN A 332 -5.65 -0.42 -4.88
C GLN A 332 -5.63 -1.95 -4.94
N LEU A 333 -4.45 -2.54 -5.15
CA LEU A 333 -4.26 -4.00 -5.14
C LEU A 333 -4.58 -4.62 -3.78
N MET A 334 -4.22 -3.95 -2.68
CA MET A 334 -4.54 -4.38 -1.31
C MET A 334 -6.05 -4.48 -1.08
N VAL A 335 -6.81 -3.46 -1.46
CA VAL A 335 -8.27 -3.48 -1.30
C VAL A 335 -8.90 -4.54 -2.20
N GLU A 336 -8.44 -4.71 -3.44
CA GLU A 336 -8.90 -5.82 -4.29
C GLU A 336 -8.59 -7.19 -3.69
N ALA A 337 -7.41 -7.35 -3.08
CA ALA A 337 -7.00 -8.59 -2.45
C ALA A 337 -7.90 -8.92 -1.24
N LEU A 338 -8.20 -7.92 -0.43
CA LEU A 338 -9.16 -8.03 0.66
C LEU A 338 -10.55 -8.46 0.15
N VAL A 339 -11.06 -7.80 -0.89
CA VAL A 339 -12.38 -8.13 -1.47
C VAL A 339 -12.40 -9.57 -1.99
N GLN A 340 -11.39 -9.99 -2.75
CA GLN A 340 -11.30 -11.36 -3.25
C GLN A 340 -11.27 -12.39 -2.12
N ALA A 341 -10.50 -12.13 -1.06
CA ALA A 341 -10.41 -13.01 0.09
C ALA A 341 -11.73 -13.10 0.87
N LEU A 342 -12.43 -11.98 1.03
CA LEU A 342 -13.75 -11.93 1.67
C LEU A 342 -14.80 -12.73 0.89
N GLU A 343 -14.88 -12.51 -0.43
CA GLU A 343 -15.83 -13.25 -1.27
C GLU A 343 -15.50 -14.74 -1.33
N ALA A 344 -14.21 -15.10 -1.41
CA ALA A 344 -13.79 -16.49 -1.37
C ALA A 344 -14.13 -17.15 -0.02
N SER A 345 -13.88 -16.46 1.09
CA SER A 345 -14.25 -16.93 2.43
C SER A 345 -15.75 -17.12 2.56
N ALA A 346 -16.55 -16.17 2.06
CA ALA A 346 -18.01 -16.26 2.06
C ALA A 346 -18.54 -17.48 1.29
N ARG A 347 -17.94 -17.80 0.14
CA ARG A 347 -18.29 -19.01 -0.63
C ARG A 347 -18.00 -20.30 0.13
N LEU A 348 -16.92 -20.35 0.91
CA LEU A 348 -16.57 -21.52 1.73
C LEU A 348 -17.48 -21.68 2.95
N SER A 349 -18.02 -20.57 3.47
CA SER A 349 -18.93 -20.56 4.61
C SER A 349 -20.41 -20.65 4.23
N ALA A 350 -20.74 -20.74 2.94
CA ALA A 350 -22.13 -20.84 2.47
C ALA A 350 -22.85 -22.02 3.15
N GLY A 351 -23.83 -21.70 4.01
CA GLY A 351 -24.59 -22.68 4.80
C GLY A 351 -24.19 -22.80 6.28
N LYS A 352 -23.13 -22.13 6.74
CA LYS A 352 -22.73 -22.01 8.14
C LYS A 352 -22.93 -20.57 8.60
N HIS A 353 -23.77 -20.35 9.62
CA HIS A 353 -24.10 -19.07 10.29
C HIS A 353 -23.67 -17.78 9.56
N PRO A 354 -24.57 -17.14 8.77
CA PRO A 354 -24.24 -15.99 7.92
C PRO A 354 -23.88 -14.69 8.64
N GLU A 355 -23.88 -14.64 9.98
CA GLU A 355 -23.81 -13.39 10.74
C GLU A 355 -22.40 -12.97 11.19
N ALA A 356 -21.41 -13.87 11.18
CA ALA A 356 -20.06 -13.55 11.65
C ALA A 356 -18.99 -13.83 10.57
N LEU A 357 -18.19 -12.80 10.24
CA LEU A 357 -17.01 -12.94 9.40
C LEU A 357 -15.96 -13.81 10.10
N ASP A 358 -15.59 -14.92 9.48
CA ASP A 358 -14.47 -15.74 9.91
C ASP A 358 -13.14 -15.16 9.40
N LEU A 359 -12.54 -14.30 10.22
CA LEU A 359 -11.27 -13.64 9.89
C LEU A 359 -10.10 -14.62 9.72
N ALA A 360 -10.14 -15.81 10.32
CA ALA A 360 -9.09 -16.81 10.09
C ALA A 360 -9.19 -17.36 8.66
N THR A 361 -10.40 -17.68 8.21
CA THR A 361 -10.63 -18.10 6.82
C THR A 361 -10.29 -16.98 5.83
N VAL A 362 -10.66 -15.72 6.12
CA VAL A 362 -10.27 -14.57 5.28
C VAL A 362 -8.75 -14.45 5.17
N ALA A 363 -8.01 -14.54 6.28
CA ALA A 363 -6.55 -14.52 6.28
C ALA A 363 -5.96 -15.66 5.42
N THR A 364 -6.47 -16.88 5.54
CA THR A 364 -6.04 -18.00 4.68
C THR A 364 -6.41 -17.80 3.20
N GLN A 365 -7.50 -17.10 2.90
CA GLN A 365 -7.80 -16.73 1.51
C GLN A 365 -6.87 -15.62 0.99
N LEU A 366 -6.45 -14.68 1.84
CA LEU A 366 -5.42 -13.70 1.48
C LEU A 366 -4.10 -14.37 1.12
N GLU A 367 -3.68 -15.42 1.84
CA GLU A 367 -2.48 -16.20 1.51
C GLU A 367 -2.50 -16.84 0.11
N ARG A 368 -3.69 -16.99 -0.49
CA ARG A 368 -3.90 -17.61 -1.81
C ARG A 368 -4.19 -16.58 -2.89
N VAL A 369 -4.26 -15.30 -2.52
CA VAL A 369 -4.74 -14.26 -3.41
C VAL A 369 -3.73 -14.00 -4.53
N THR A 370 -4.24 -13.81 -5.73
CA THR A 370 -3.51 -13.25 -6.86
C THR A 370 -4.38 -12.16 -7.44
N VAL A 371 -3.91 -10.92 -7.40
CA VAL A 371 -4.66 -9.75 -7.87
C VAL A 371 -3.95 -9.09 -9.03
N ALA A 372 -4.73 -8.50 -9.93
CA ALA A 372 -4.22 -7.72 -11.05
C ALA A 372 -5.07 -6.47 -11.29
N MET A 373 -4.42 -5.35 -11.55
CA MET A 373 -5.05 -4.06 -11.85
C MET A 373 -4.06 -3.13 -12.54
N GLY A 374 -4.53 -2.34 -13.52
CA GLY A 374 -3.71 -1.28 -14.11
C GLY A 374 -2.42 -1.79 -14.77
N GLY A 375 -2.41 -3.05 -15.22
CA GLY A 375 -1.23 -3.70 -15.78
C GLY A 375 -0.20 -4.16 -14.74
N GLN A 376 -0.50 -4.05 -13.45
CA GLN A 376 0.27 -4.66 -12.37
C GLN A 376 -0.44 -5.89 -11.83
N SER A 377 0.34 -6.80 -11.27
CA SER A 377 -0.17 -7.99 -10.60
C SER A 377 0.74 -8.38 -9.44
N GLY A 378 0.18 -9.10 -8.47
CA GLY A 378 0.96 -9.70 -7.40
C GLY A 378 0.18 -10.75 -6.64
N SER A 379 0.88 -11.49 -5.79
CA SER A 379 0.32 -12.54 -4.95
C SER A 379 0.86 -12.45 -3.53
N MET A 380 0.10 -12.96 -2.56
CA MET A 380 0.56 -12.98 -1.17
C MET A 380 1.43 -14.21 -0.92
N ARG A 381 2.65 -14.04 -0.38
CA ARG A 381 3.45 -15.17 0.07
C ARG A 381 2.95 -15.66 1.43
N ALA A 382 2.47 -16.90 1.48
CA ALA A 382 1.87 -17.47 2.69
C ALA A 382 2.85 -17.63 3.88
N SER A 383 4.14 -17.81 3.63
CA SER A 383 5.11 -18.11 4.71
C SER A 383 5.33 -16.94 5.66
N ASP A 384 5.20 -15.70 5.18
CA ASP A 384 5.51 -14.49 5.94
C ASP A 384 4.55 -13.31 5.71
N HIS A 385 3.58 -13.48 4.82
CA HIS A 385 2.62 -12.45 4.43
C HIS A 385 3.26 -11.18 3.80
N GLN A 386 4.37 -11.35 3.06
CA GLN A 386 4.87 -10.35 2.12
C GLN A 386 4.20 -10.51 0.76
N PHE A 387 3.55 -9.45 0.27
CA PHE A 387 3.03 -9.39 -1.09
C PHE A 387 4.16 -9.37 -2.13
N GLN A 388 4.17 -10.37 -3.01
CA GLN A 388 5.12 -10.51 -4.10
C GLN A 388 4.60 -9.75 -5.33
N GLN A 389 5.35 -8.76 -5.77
CA GLN A 389 5.00 -7.91 -6.90
C GLN A 389 6.25 -7.42 -7.62
N ALA A 390 6.09 -6.97 -8.86
CA ALA A 390 7.17 -6.33 -9.60
C ALA A 390 7.67 -5.07 -8.88
N LEU A 391 8.95 -4.76 -9.06
CA LEU A 391 9.53 -3.48 -8.68
C LEU A 391 10.05 -2.76 -9.90
N VAL A 392 10.04 -1.43 -9.86
CA VAL A 392 10.62 -0.60 -10.91
C VAL A 392 11.61 0.37 -10.31
N VAL A 393 12.65 0.66 -11.09
CA VAL A 393 13.61 1.71 -10.78
C VAL A 393 13.51 2.78 -11.84
N GLY A 394 13.34 4.02 -11.41
CA GLY A 394 13.21 5.18 -12.27
C GLY A 394 14.36 6.16 -12.11
N LEU A 395 14.69 6.86 -13.19
CA LEU A 395 15.57 8.02 -13.19
C LEU A 395 14.72 9.29 -13.31
N MET A 396 14.91 10.23 -12.39
CA MET A 396 14.23 11.51 -12.41
C MET A 396 14.64 12.31 -13.65
N ASP A 397 13.66 12.88 -14.35
CA ASP A 397 13.82 13.58 -15.61
C ASP A 397 12.63 14.54 -15.82
N ARG A 398 12.71 15.42 -16.83
CA ARG A 398 11.67 16.41 -17.12
C ARG A 398 10.50 15.76 -17.84
N GLN A 399 9.29 16.26 -17.57
CA GLN A 399 8.14 15.92 -18.39
C GLN A 399 8.39 16.28 -19.85
N GLY A 400 8.03 15.36 -20.75
CA GLY A 400 8.23 15.51 -22.20
C GLY A 400 9.52 14.87 -22.70
N THR A 401 10.48 14.52 -21.83
CA THR A 401 11.62 13.67 -22.21
C THR A 401 11.11 12.26 -22.61
N PRO A 402 11.72 11.56 -23.59
CA PRO A 402 11.29 10.21 -23.97
C PRO A 402 11.21 9.27 -22.77
N GLY A 403 10.02 8.70 -22.53
CA GLY A 403 9.75 7.85 -21.36
C GLY A 403 9.25 8.58 -20.10
N VAL A 404 8.99 9.90 -20.18
CA VAL A 404 8.44 10.73 -19.10
C VAL A 404 7.21 11.49 -19.60
N LYS A 405 6.13 10.76 -19.83
CA LYS A 405 4.85 11.32 -20.28
C LYS A 405 4.16 12.14 -19.19
N PHE A 406 4.31 11.68 -17.96
CA PHE A 406 3.71 12.26 -16.77
C PHE A 406 4.78 12.81 -15.85
N ASP A 407 4.59 14.05 -15.42
CA ASP A 407 5.19 14.55 -14.18
C ASP A 407 4.50 13.93 -12.96
N VAL A 408 4.91 14.34 -11.76
CA VAL A 408 4.18 14.08 -10.53
C VAL A 408 3.91 15.39 -9.80
N GLU A 409 2.75 15.51 -9.17
CA GLU A 409 2.39 16.65 -8.32
C GLU A 409 2.40 18.01 -9.04
N GLY A 410 2.20 18.00 -10.37
CA GLY A 410 2.31 19.23 -11.20
C GLY A 410 3.71 19.85 -11.20
N SER A 411 4.74 19.08 -10.82
CA SER A 411 6.10 19.59 -10.63
C SER A 411 6.85 19.86 -11.94
N GLY A 412 6.37 19.32 -13.07
CA GLY A 412 7.13 19.28 -14.31
C GLY A 412 8.25 18.23 -14.35
N TYR A 413 8.42 17.44 -13.28
CA TYR A 413 9.40 16.35 -13.20
C TYR A 413 8.71 15.01 -12.97
N GLY A 414 9.24 13.96 -13.59
CA GLY A 414 8.76 12.60 -13.44
C GLY A 414 9.92 11.61 -13.42
N PHE A 415 9.59 10.33 -13.35
CA PHE A 415 10.60 9.26 -13.36
C PHE A 415 10.45 8.43 -14.62
N ARG A 416 11.51 8.39 -15.43
CA ARG A 416 11.63 7.44 -16.53
C ARG A 416 12.01 6.08 -15.99
N VAL A 417 11.22 5.05 -16.27
CA VAL A 417 11.57 3.67 -15.85
C VAL A 417 12.83 3.23 -16.60
N ILE A 418 13.88 2.90 -15.83
CA ILE A 418 15.17 2.43 -16.35
C ILE A 418 15.41 0.94 -16.06
N LYS A 419 14.68 0.36 -15.11
CA LYS A 419 14.71 -1.07 -14.80
C LYS A 419 13.36 -1.53 -14.29
N SER A 420 13.00 -2.76 -14.65
CA SER A 420 11.86 -3.49 -14.07
C SER A 420 12.35 -4.84 -13.59
N LEU A 421 11.94 -5.21 -12.38
CA LEU A 421 12.19 -6.50 -11.77
C LEU A 421 10.87 -7.26 -11.73
N THR A 422 10.90 -8.55 -12.06
CA THR A 422 9.78 -9.44 -11.79
C THR A 422 9.60 -9.63 -10.28
N ALA A 423 8.42 -10.09 -9.86
CA ALA A 423 8.20 -10.42 -8.44
C ALA A 423 9.25 -11.39 -7.89
N GLN A 424 9.60 -12.41 -8.67
CA GLN A 424 10.61 -13.40 -8.28
C GLN A 424 12.02 -12.81 -8.19
N ALA A 425 12.37 -11.83 -9.03
CA ALA A 425 13.66 -11.15 -8.93
C ALA A 425 13.72 -10.16 -7.75
N ALA A 426 12.58 -9.63 -7.32
CA ALA A 426 12.47 -8.74 -6.16
C ALA A 426 12.37 -9.51 -4.83
N GLU A 427 12.03 -10.80 -4.87
CA GLU A 427 11.81 -11.64 -3.69
C GLU A 427 13.06 -11.71 -2.80
N GLN A 428 12.85 -11.63 -1.48
CA GLN A 428 13.89 -11.81 -0.48
C GLN A 428 13.56 -13.00 0.44
N PRO A 429 14.56 -13.70 0.98
CA PRO A 429 14.35 -14.76 1.95
C PRO A 429 13.67 -14.22 3.22
N THR A 430 13.03 -15.12 3.98
CA THR A 430 12.36 -14.77 5.24
C THR A 430 12.82 -15.69 6.37
N SER A 431 12.98 -15.13 7.57
CA SER A 431 13.23 -15.85 8.83
C SER A 431 11.93 -16.13 9.60
N CYS A 432 10.78 -15.71 9.06
CA CYS A 432 9.48 -15.77 9.73
C CYS A 432 9.14 -17.18 10.22
N ARG A 433 8.68 -17.23 11.48
CA ARG A 433 8.08 -18.42 12.11
C ARG A 433 6.69 -18.05 12.60
N MET A 434 5.74 -18.07 11.67
CA MET A 434 4.39 -17.57 11.93
C MET A 434 3.56 -18.54 12.78
N LEU A 435 3.01 -18.05 13.89
CA LEU A 435 2.03 -18.77 14.68
C LEU A 435 0.67 -18.74 14.01
N ARG A 436 0.06 -19.91 13.79
CA ARG A 436 -1.20 -20.06 13.06
C ARG A 436 -2.35 -20.47 13.99
N PRO A 437 -3.51 -19.76 13.97
CA PRO A 437 -4.69 -20.16 14.72
C PRO A 437 -5.14 -21.58 14.37
N GLY A 438 -5.41 -22.41 15.38
CA GLY A 438 -5.94 -23.78 15.22
C GLY A 438 -4.90 -24.87 14.90
N VAL A 439 -3.71 -24.53 14.38
CA VAL A 439 -2.61 -25.49 14.15
C VAL A 439 -1.67 -25.55 15.35
N ASP A 440 -1.26 -24.39 15.87
CA ASP A 440 -0.27 -24.31 16.95
C ASP A 440 -0.86 -24.28 18.36
N ALA A 441 -2.18 -24.08 18.48
CA ALA A 441 -2.90 -24.07 19.76
C ALA A 441 -2.80 -25.40 20.53
N GLY A 442 -2.52 -26.50 19.83
CA GLY A 442 -2.28 -27.82 20.44
C GLY A 442 -0.85 -28.04 20.94
N ARG A 443 0.12 -27.19 20.57
CA ARG A 443 1.53 -27.30 21.01
C ARG A 443 1.85 -26.50 22.27
N SER A 444 1.13 -25.40 22.50
CA SER A 444 1.30 -24.54 23.68
C SER A 444 0.53 -25.02 24.93
N ALA A 445 -0.35 -26.03 24.80
CA ALA A 445 -1.05 -26.65 25.92
C ALA A 445 -0.27 -27.83 26.56
N GLY A 446 0.99 -28.04 26.16
CA GLY A 446 1.83 -29.16 26.56
C GLY A 446 3.21 -28.77 27.10
N ILE A 447 3.32 -27.61 27.77
CA ILE A 447 4.48 -27.23 28.58
C ILE A 447 4.00 -26.76 29.94
#